data_AF-A0A7X9KIR8-F1
#
_entry.id   AF-A0A7X9KIR8-F1
#
_cell.length_a   1.000
_cell.length_b   1.000
_cell.length_c   1.000
_cell.angle_alpha   90.00
_cell.angle_beta   90.00
_cell.angle_gamma   90.00
#
_symmetry.space_group_name_H-M   'P 1'
#
loop_
_entity.id
_entity.type
_entity.pdbx_description
1 polymer ?
#
loop_
_entity_poly.entity_id
_entity_poly.type
_entity_poly.pdbx_seq_one_letter_code
_entity_poly.pdbx_strand_id
1 'polypeptide(L)'
;MMANMAQGSVLATQAIANGVPAVATITSARQTGAMLNFNPVVELELLVMMPSGVPMPVSRQETVMQIHLGRCQPGLRLNVRVDPADSNSLWIDWVNPVY
;
A
#
# COMPACT_ATOMS: atom_id res chain seq x y z
N MET A 1 1.59 -16.93 -12.49
CA MET A 1 2.26 -15.79 -11.80
C MET A 1 1.96 -14.43 -12.44
N MET A 2 1.61 -14.33 -13.73
CA MET A 2 1.21 -13.04 -14.37
C MET A 2 -0.19 -12.51 -13.98
N ALA A 3 -1.11 -13.38 -13.56
CA ALA A 3 -2.50 -12.99 -13.24
C ALA A 3 -2.61 -12.05 -12.01
N ASN A 4 -1.83 -12.30 -10.96
CA ASN A 4 -1.90 -11.50 -9.72
C ASN A 4 -1.34 -10.08 -9.89
N MET A 5 -0.38 -9.89 -10.80
CA MET A 5 0.24 -8.58 -11.03
C MET A 5 -0.66 -7.64 -11.84
N ALA A 6 -1.34 -8.18 -12.86
CA ALA A 6 -2.33 -7.44 -13.63
C ALA A 6 -3.54 -7.04 -12.77
N GLN A 7 -3.92 -7.88 -11.80
CA GLN A 7 -4.98 -7.56 -10.84
C GLN A 7 -4.56 -6.40 -9.91
N GLY A 8 -3.35 -6.42 -9.36
CA GLY A 8 -2.86 -5.36 -8.47
C GLY A 8 -2.79 -3.96 -9.12
N SER A 9 -2.39 -3.87 -10.39
CA SER A 9 -2.32 -2.58 -11.11
C SER A 9 -3.70 -2.02 -11.45
N VAL A 10 -4.66 -2.87 -11.82
CA VAL A 10 -6.05 -2.46 -12.10
C VAL A 10 -6.75 -1.97 -10.83
N LEU A 11 -6.59 -2.69 -9.72
CA LEU A 11 -7.14 -2.28 -8.42
C LEU A 11 -6.52 -0.95 -7.96
N ALA A 12 -5.20 -0.80 -8.03
CA ALA A 12 -4.55 0.47 -7.70
C ALA A 12 -5.08 1.64 -8.55
N THR A 13 -5.39 1.40 -9.84
CA THR A 13 -5.96 2.43 -10.72
C THR A 13 -7.37 2.86 -10.27
N GLN A 14 -8.21 1.91 -9.83
CA GLN A 14 -9.54 2.23 -9.29
C GLN A 14 -9.45 3.04 -7.99
N ALA A 15 -8.52 2.68 -7.10
CA ALA A 15 -8.26 3.44 -5.89
C ALA A 15 -7.77 4.88 -6.17
N ILE A 16 -6.98 5.09 -7.23
CA ILE A 16 -6.59 6.46 -7.63
C ILE A 16 -7.79 7.25 -8.13
N ALA A 17 -8.62 6.66 -9.00
CA ALA A 17 -9.73 7.35 -9.65
C ALA A 17 -10.90 7.63 -8.70
N ASN A 18 -11.27 6.65 -7.89
CA ASN A 18 -12.51 6.68 -7.09
C ASN A 18 -12.25 6.49 -5.58
N GLY A 19 -11.01 6.19 -5.19
CA GLY A 19 -10.70 5.92 -3.80
C GLY A 19 -10.76 7.16 -2.91
N VAL A 20 -11.11 6.92 -1.67
CA VAL A 20 -11.20 7.92 -0.61
C VAL A 20 -9.80 8.15 -0.02
N PRO A 21 -9.36 9.40 0.15
CA PRO A 21 -8.10 9.71 0.83
C PRO A 21 -8.12 9.25 2.29
N ALA A 22 -7.06 8.57 2.71
CA ALA A 22 -6.88 8.09 4.08
C ALA A 22 -5.39 8.08 4.45
N VAL A 23 -5.11 7.74 5.71
CA VAL A 23 -3.74 7.55 6.20
C VAL A 23 -3.58 6.12 6.70
N ALA A 24 -2.55 5.43 6.19
CA ALA A 24 -2.15 4.11 6.64
C ALA A 24 -0.99 4.21 7.62
N THR A 25 -1.05 3.48 8.72
CA THR A 25 0.10 3.25 9.60
C THR A 25 0.66 1.86 9.32
N ILE A 26 1.96 1.75 9.07
CA ILE A 26 2.61 0.45 8.89
C ILE A 26 2.70 -0.24 10.24
N THR A 27 2.16 -1.44 10.36
CA THR A 27 2.24 -2.27 11.57
C THR A 27 3.31 -3.35 11.44
N SER A 28 3.60 -3.81 10.22
CA SER A 28 4.69 -4.74 9.92
C SER A 28 5.20 -4.52 8.50
N ALA A 29 6.48 -4.77 8.28
CA ALA A 29 7.10 -4.75 6.96
C ALA A 29 8.16 -5.85 6.87
N ARG A 30 8.06 -6.71 5.84
CA ARG A 30 9.07 -7.75 5.56
C ARG A 30 9.37 -7.83 4.08
N GLN A 31 10.64 -7.95 3.71
CA GLN A 31 10.99 -8.31 2.34
C GLN A 31 10.58 -9.76 2.08
N THR A 32 10.02 -10.03 0.90
CA THR A 32 9.60 -11.38 0.51
C THR A 32 10.74 -12.19 -0.14
N GLY A 33 11.86 -11.54 -0.45
CA GLY A 33 12.95 -12.09 -1.26
C GLY A 33 12.70 -12.01 -2.77
N ALA A 34 11.46 -11.70 -3.19
CA ALA A 34 11.16 -11.45 -4.60
C ALA A 34 11.60 -10.04 -5.02
N MET A 35 11.99 -9.91 -6.29
CA MET A 35 12.32 -8.64 -6.92
C MET A 35 11.58 -8.52 -8.25
N LEU A 36 11.14 -7.31 -8.58
CA LEU A 36 10.59 -6.95 -9.88
C LEU A 36 11.35 -5.75 -10.43
N ASN A 37 11.99 -5.90 -11.60
CA ASN A 37 12.81 -4.85 -12.21
C ASN A 37 13.84 -4.27 -11.22
N PHE A 38 14.51 -5.14 -10.46
CA PHE A 38 15.46 -4.78 -9.39
C PHE A 38 14.88 -4.00 -8.21
N ASN A 39 13.56 -3.85 -8.14
CA ASN A 39 12.87 -3.31 -6.98
C ASN A 39 12.39 -4.45 -6.09
N PRO A 40 12.65 -4.43 -4.78
CA PRO A 40 12.18 -5.46 -3.87
C PRO A 40 10.66 -5.45 -3.75
N VAL A 41 10.11 -6.65 -3.57
CA VAL A 41 8.72 -6.83 -3.14
C VAL A 41 8.70 -6.90 -1.61
N VAL A 42 7.91 -6.02 -1.00
CA VAL A 42 7.74 -5.93 0.46
C VAL A 42 6.31 -6.33 0.79
N GLU A 43 6.16 -7.22 1.75
CA GLU A 43 4.88 -7.50 2.38
C GLU A 43 4.69 -6.52 3.54
N LEU A 44 3.60 -5.76 3.45
CA LEU A 44 3.22 -4.71 4.38
C LEU A 44 1.93 -5.12 5.07
N GLU A 45 1.94 -5.02 6.40
CA GLU A 45 0.72 -4.96 7.19
C GLU A 45 0.47 -3.49 7.53
N LEU A 46 -0.75 -3.02 7.23
CA LEU A 46 -1.15 -1.64 7.35
C LEU A 46 -2.42 -1.54 8.19
N LEU A 47 -2.52 -0.49 8.99
CA LEU A 47 -3.75 -0.07 9.62
C LEU A 47 -4.20 1.25 8.99
N VAL A 48 -5.22 1.19 8.15
CA VAL A 48 -5.77 2.35 7.45
C VAL A 48 -6.84 3.00 8.31
N MET A 49 -6.69 4.30 8.60
CA MET A 49 -7.71 5.07 9.28
C MET A 49 -8.68 5.65 8.25
N MET A 50 -9.87 5.03 8.13
CA MET A 50 -10.91 5.51 7.24
C MET A 50 -11.52 6.82 7.75
N PRO A 51 -12.06 7.70 6.89
CA PRO A 51 -12.70 8.94 7.33
C PRO A 51 -13.91 8.74 8.25
N SER A 52 -14.53 7.56 8.22
CA SER A 52 -15.58 7.17 9.18
C SER A 52 -15.08 6.99 10.61
N GLY A 53 -13.75 6.98 10.82
CA GLY A 53 -13.10 6.70 12.10
C GLY A 53 -12.85 5.23 12.37
N VAL A 54 -13.32 4.32 11.50
CA VAL A 54 -13.12 2.88 11.65
C VAL A 54 -11.74 2.48 11.12
N PRO A 55 -10.88 1.83 11.93
CA PRO A 55 -9.61 1.29 11.45
C PRO A 55 -9.84 0.07 10.54
N MET A 56 -9.13 0.01 9.43
CA MET A 56 -9.19 -1.08 8.46
C MET A 56 -7.80 -1.72 8.30
N PRO A 57 -7.60 -2.96 8.79
CA PRO A 57 -6.36 -3.69 8.57
C PRO A 57 -6.24 -4.13 7.11
N VAL A 58 -5.06 -3.98 6.52
CA VAL A 58 -4.75 -4.38 5.14
C VAL A 58 -3.41 -5.10 5.10
N SER A 59 -3.38 -6.28 4.50
CA SER A 59 -2.15 -7.00 4.16
C SER A 59 -1.91 -6.91 2.66
N ARG A 60 -0.70 -6.50 2.24
CA ARG A 60 -0.39 -6.32 0.81
C ARG A 60 1.07 -6.56 0.49
N GLN A 61 1.32 -7.22 -0.64
CA GLN A 61 2.64 -7.23 -1.28
C GLN A 61 2.76 -6.08 -2.27
N GLU A 62 3.79 -5.26 -2.11
CA GLU A 62 4.02 -4.07 -2.91
C GLU A 62 5.44 -4.11 -3.50
N THR A 63 5.57 -3.80 -4.79
CA THR A 63 6.88 -3.54 -5.39
C THR A 63 7.29 -2.12 -5.03
N VAL A 64 8.33 -1.97 -4.21
CA VAL A 64 8.74 -0.67 -3.68
C VAL A 64 10.04 -0.23 -4.35
N MET A 65 10.06 0.97 -4.92
CA MET A 65 11.30 1.53 -5.47
C MET A 65 12.35 1.68 -4.36
N GLN A 66 13.61 1.37 -4.67
CA GLN A 66 14.67 1.31 -3.66
C GLN A 66 14.82 2.60 -2.82
N ILE A 67 14.61 3.77 -3.44
CA ILE A 67 14.67 5.08 -2.76
C ILE A 67 13.59 5.25 -1.65
N HIS A 68 12.52 4.45 -1.70
CA HIS A 68 11.43 4.51 -0.73
C HIS A 68 11.52 3.46 0.37
N LEU A 69 12.50 2.55 0.34
CA LEU A 69 12.61 1.45 1.32
C LEU A 69 12.71 1.91 2.78
N GLY A 70 13.35 3.06 3.03
CA GLY A 70 13.41 3.64 4.37
C GLY A 70 12.03 3.98 4.97
N ARG A 71 10.99 4.05 4.13
CA ARG A 71 9.60 4.31 4.53
C ARG A 71 8.84 3.04 4.92
N CYS A 72 9.37 1.85 4.60
CA CYS A 72 8.75 0.56 4.93
C CYS A 72 9.10 0.13 6.37
N GLN A 73 8.75 0.94 7.37
CA GLN A 73 9.07 0.65 8.78
C GLN A 73 7.81 0.72 9.65
N PRO A 74 7.64 -0.20 10.61
CA PRO A 74 6.55 -0.11 11.59
C PRO A 74 6.51 1.25 12.28
N GLY A 75 5.30 1.79 12.44
CA GLY A 75 5.04 3.11 13.03
C GLY A 75 5.05 4.27 12.03
N LEU A 76 5.62 4.10 10.83
CA LEU A 76 5.56 5.15 9.80
C LEU A 76 4.18 5.23 9.16
N ARG A 77 3.84 6.44 8.70
CA ARG A 77 2.53 6.77 8.14
C ARG A 77 2.65 7.14 6.67
N LEU A 78 1.73 6.61 5.87
CA LEU A 78 1.67 6.80 4.42
C LEU A 78 0.32 7.40 4.02
N ASN A 79 0.34 8.34 3.09
CA ASN A 79 -0.87 8.75 2.41
C ASN A 79 -1.33 7.60 1.51
N VAL A 80 -2.62 7.29 1.58
CA VAL A 80 -3.21 6.24 0.75
C VAL A 80 -4.54 6.69 0.16
N ARG A 81 -4.95 6.01 -0.90
CA ARG A 81 -6.33 6.04 -1.38
C ARG A 81 -6.88 4.63 -1.34
N VAL A 82 -8.10 4.49 -0.81
CA VAL A 82 -8.75 3.19 -0.66
C VAL A 82 -10.08 3.25 -1.39
N ASP A 83 -10.38 2.27 -2.23
CA ASP A 83 -11.75 2.09 -2.69
C ASP A 83 -12.62 1.56 -1.54
N PRO A 84 -13.63 2.30 -1.05
CA PRO A 84 -14.49 1.82 0.03
C PRO A 84 -15.34 0.60 -0.37
N ALA A 85 -15.50 0.32 -1.68
CA ALA A 85 -16.18 -0.88 -2.16
C ALA A 85 -15.27 -2.12 -2.22
N ASP A 86 -13.94 -1.92 -2.23
CA ASP A 86 -12.96 -3.01 -2.25
C ASP A 86 -11.70 -2.63 -1.45
N SER A 87 -11.59 -3.14 -0.22
CA SER A 87 -10.44 -2.91 0.65
C SER A 87 -9.11 -3.42 0.08
N ASN A 88 -9.11 -4.33 -0.89
CA ASN A 88 -7.90 -4.78 -1.58
C ASN A 88 -7.40 -3.75 -2.61
N SER A 89 -8.28 -2.85 -3.03
CA SER A 89 -7.99 -1.71 -3.89
C SER A 89 -7.43 -0.55 -3.07
N LEU A 90 -6.13 -0.67 -2.79
CA LEU A 90 -5.33 0.34 -2.09
C LEU A 90 -4.32 0.96 -3.06
N TRP A 91 -4.14 2.27 -3.02
CA TRP A 91 -3.01 2.95 -3.63
C TRP A 91 -2.19 3.64 -2.56
N ILE A 92 -0.86 3.50 -2.63
CA ILE A 92 0.06 4.05 -1.66
C ILE A 92 0.85 5.19 -2.31
N ASP A 93 0.83 6.37 -1.69
CA ASP A 93 1.68 7.48 -2.09
C ASP A 93 3.09 7.31 -1.50
N TRP A 94 3.98 6.77 -2.32
CA TRP A 94 5.39 6.63 -1.96
C TRP A 94 6.19 7.90 -2.10
N VAL A 95 5.64 8.98 -2.67
CA VAL A 95 6.37 10.24 -2.93
C VAL A 95 6.11 11.23 -1.79
N ASN A 96 4.86 11.39 -1.35
CA ASN A 96 4.45 12.35 -0.34
C ASN A 96 4.05 11.67 0.99
N PRO A 97 4.98 11.47 1.94
CA PRO A 97 4.69 10.81 3.20
C PRO A 97 3.99 11.77 4.17
N VAL A 98 3.37 11.21 5.21
CA VAL A 98 2.80 11.99 6.32
C VAL A 98 3.84 12.05 7.44
N TYR A 99 4.26 13.25 7.83
CA TYR A 99 5.17 13.48 8.97
C TYR A 99 4.40 13.58 10.29
#